data_AF-A0A5N6SAW2-F1
#
_entry.id   AF-A0A5N6SAW2-F1
#
_cell.length_a   1.000
_cell.length_b   1.000
_cell.length_c   1.000
_cell.angle_alpha   90.00
_cell.angle_beta   90.00
_cell.angle_gamma   90.00
#
_symmetry.space_group_name_H-M   'P 1'
#
loop_
_entity.id
_entity.type
_entity.pdbx_description
1 polymer ?
#
loop_
_entity_poly.entity_id
_entity_poly.type
_entity_poly.pdbx_seq_one_letter_code
_entity_poly.pdbx_strand_id
1 'polypeptide(L)'
;MAGNVGDKALQGEWEEISVYIFEIKEYMIMEFEGVSCNILDGEGKQQAGPFNEKNGLVEHPVRPGDRCFVLKARIKFKKSMSR
;
A
#
# COMPACT_ATOMS: atom_id res chain seq x y z
N MET A 1 -3.89 -12.91 -20.05
CA MET A 1 -2.85 -12.69 -19.01
C MET A 1 -3.57 -12.17 -17.78
N ALA A 2 -3.70 -12.99 -16.75
CA ALA A 2 -4.20 -12.54 -15.46
C ALA A 2 -3.01 -11.89 -14.74
N GLY A 3 -2.94 -10.56 -14.74
CA GLY A 3 -2.04 -9.85 -13.82
C GLY A 3 -2.56 -10.09 -12.41
N ASN A 4 -1.65 -10.30 -11.45
CA ASN A 4 -2.07 -10.40 -10.06
C ASN A 4 -2.56 -9.01 -9.60
N VAL A 5 -3.57 -8.99 -8.72
CA VAL A 5 -4.04 -7.76 -8.09
C VAL A 5 -2.85 -7.09 -7.41
N GLY A 6 -2.55 -5.86 -7.79
CA GLY A 6 -1.42 -5.12 -7.25
C GLY A 6 -0.17 -5.06 -8.12
N ASP A 7 -0.09 -5.80 -9.22
CA ASP A 7 1.08 -5.76 -10.11
C ASP A 7 1.27 -4.37 -10.74
N LYS A 8 0.18 -3.68 -11.09
CA LYS A 8 0.25 -2.31 -11.63
C LYS A 8 0.63 -1.33 -10.53
N ALA A 9 0.05 -1.49 -9.34
CA ALA A 9 0.41 -0.68 -8.17
C ALA A 9 1.92 -0.75 -7.86
N LEU A 10 2.49 -1.95 -7.88
CA LEU A 10 3.93 -2.19 -7.65
C LEU A 10 4.83 -1.65 -8.77
N GLN A 11 4.29 -1.52 -9.99
CA GLN A 11 4.97 -0.89 -11.13
C GLN A 11 4.88 0.64 -11.12
N GLY A 12 4.20 1.22 -10.13
CA GLY A 12 4.04 2.68 -10.00
C GLY A 12 2.88 3.24 -10.82
N GLU A 13 1.95 2.40 -11.25
CA GLU A 13 0.67 2.82 -11.79
C GLU A 13 -0.39 2.86 -10.68
N TRP A 14 -1.41 3.70 -10.86
CA TRP A 14 -2.57 3.66 -9.96
C TRP A 14 -3.43 2.45 -10.28
N GLU A 15 -3.69 1.63 -9.26
CA GLU A 15 -4.56 0.47 -9.36
C GLU A 15 -5.67 0.55 -8.33
N GLU A 16 -6.91 0.27 -8.74
CA GLU A 16 -8.00 0.08 -7.79
C GLU A 16 -7.90 -1.32 -7.19
N ILE A 17 -7.80 -1.37 -5.88
CA ILE A 17 -7.66 -2.58 -5.09
C ILE A 17 -8.88 -2.69 -4.18
N SER A 18 -9.51 -3.87 -4.18
CA SER A 18 -10.58 -4.23 -3.24
C SER A 18 -10.20 -5.51 -2.52
N VAL A 19 -10.24 -5.47 -1.18
CA VAL A 19 -9.98 -6.59 -0.27
C VAL A 19 -8.69 -7.35 -0.62
N TYR A 20 -7.54 -6.74 -0.32
CA TYR A 20 -6.23 -7.33 -0.61
C TYR A 20 -5.21 -7.04 0.48
N ILE A 21 -4.21 -7.92 0.58
CA ILE A 21 -3.08 -7.76 1.51
C ILE A 21 -1.80 -7.74 0.68
N PHE A 22 -1.10 -6.62 0.71
CA PHE A 22 0.24 -6.52 0.13
C PHE A 22 1.27 -6.89 1.17
N GLU A 23 2.20 -7.78 0.82
CA GLU A 23 3.43 -7.94 1.57
C GLU A 23 4.53 -7.12 0.88
N ILE A 24 5.07 -6.15 1.60
CA ILE A 24 6.10 -5.26 1.07
C ILE A 24 7.45 -5.98 1.08
N LYS A 25 8.15 -5.98 -0.05
CA LYS A 25 9.43 -6.70 -0.23
C LYS A 25 10.65 -5.78 -0.26
N GLU A 26 10.46 -4.50 -0.56
CA GLU A 26 11.50 -3.48 -0.63
C GLU A 26 11.00 -2.17 -0.03
N TYR A 27 11.90 -1.25 0.32
CA TYR A 27 11.52 0.07 0.82
C TYR A 27 10.84 0.89 -0.28
N MET A 28 9.60 1.31 -0.04
CA MET A 28 8.79 2.05 -1.00
C MET A 28 8.05 3.19 -0.32
N ILE A 29 7.54 4.13 -1.11
CA ILE A 29 6.54 5.09 -0.68
C ILE A 29 5.20 4.61 -1.24
N MET A 30 4.26 4.29 -0.35
CA MET A 30 2.90 3.96 -0.72
C MET A 30 2.10 5.26 -0.84
N GLU A 31 1.45 5.44 -1.98
CA GLU A 31 0.40 6.43 -2.18
C GLU A 31 -0.95 5.73 -2.10
N PHE A 32 -1.85 6.27 -1.30
CA PHE A 32 -3.16 5.68 -1.03
C PHE A 32 -4.24 6.76 -1.07
N GLU A 33 -5.35 6.43 -1.72
CA GLU A 33 -6.60 7.19 -1.65
C GLU A 33 -7.77 6.21 -1.60
N GLY A 34 -8.58 6.24 -0.53
CA GLY A 34 -9.75 5.38 -0.45
C GLY A 34 -10.30 5.13 0.94
N VAL A 35 -11.06 4.05 1.06
CA VAL A 35 -11.94 3.73 2.18
C VAL A 35 -11.16 3.25 3.40
N SER A 36 -10.23 2.31 3.21
CA SER A 36 -9.43 1.80 4.34
C SER A 36 -8.11 1.18 3.90
N CYS A 37 -7.03 1.58 4.57
CA CYS A 37 -5.77 0.84 4.61
C CYS A 37 -5.16 0.87 6.02
N ASN A 38 -4.76 -0.31 6.50
CA ASN A 38 -3.94 -0.47 7.70
C ASN A 38 -2.58 -1.03 7.31
N ILE A 39 -1.51 -0.49 7.89
CA ILE A 39 -0.17 -1.02 7.71
C ILE A 39 0.22 -1.70 9.02
N LEU A 40 0.48 -3.00 8.93
CA LEU A 40 1.01 -3.79 10.04
C LEU A 40 2.48 -4.10 9.79
N ASP A 41 3.27 -4.18 10.85
CA ASP A 41 4.64 -4.68 10.77
C ASP A 41 4.68 -6.22 10.61
N GLY A 42 5.89 -6.78 10.52
CA GLY A 42 6.10 -8.23 10.42
C GLY A 42 5.63 -9.03 11.65
N GLU A 43 5.39 -8.39 12.80
CA GLU A 43 4.82 -9.00 14.00
C GLU A 43 3.28 -8.89 14.03
N GLY A 44 2.68 -8.20 13.06
CA GLY A 44 1.24 -7.95 12.99
C GLY A 44 0.78 -6.78 13.87
N LYS A 45 1.69 -5.95 14.38
CA LYS A 45 1.32 -4.73 15.12
C LYS A 45 1.07 -3.60 14.13
N GLN A 46 0.07 -2.77 14.43
CA GLN A 46 -0.25 -1.62 13.60
C GLN A 46 0.87 -0.57 13.65
N GLN A 47 1.47 -0.33 12.50
CA GLN A 47 2.53 0.66 12.30
C GLN A 47 1.98 1.99 11.81
N ALA A 48 0.94 1.97 10.97
CA ALA A 48 0.28 3.18 10.47
C ALA A 48 -1.18 2.92 10.03
N GLY A 49 -1.93 4.01 9.88
CA GLY A 49 -3.37 3.99 9.61
C GLY A 49 -4.21 3.93 10.89
N PRO A 50 -5.52 3.65 10.81
CA PRO A 50 -6.28 3.42 9.59
C PRO A 50 -6.35 4.68 8.73
N PHE A 51 -5.89 4.59 7.49
CA PHE A 51 -6.13 5.61 6.48
C PHE A 51 -7.54 5.42 5.92
N ASN A 52 -8.26 6.50 5.69
CA ASN A 52 -9.61 6.49 5.14
C ASN A 52 -9.86 7.75 4.30
N GLU A 53 -11.08 7.89 3.80
CA GLU A 53 -11.47 8.98 2.87
C GLU A 53 -11.23 10.38 3.46
N LYS A 54 -11.26 10.53 4.79
CA LYS A 54 -11.00 11.81 5.45
C LYS A 54 -9.54 12.25 5.36
N ASN A 55 -8.63 11.32 5.10
CA ASN A 55 -7.22 11.63 4.91
C ASN A 55 -6.92 12.17 3.50
N GLY A 56 -7.84 12.01 2.53
CA GLY A 56 -7.57 12.32 1.12
C GLY A 56 -6.45 11.44 0.56
N LEU A 57 -5.50 12.06 -0.15
CA LEU A 57 -4.29 11.39 -0.63
C LEU A 57 -3.27 11.26 0.52
N VAL A 58 -2.91 10.02 0.84
CA VAL A 58 -1.89 9.68 1.83
C VAL A 58 -0.62 9.23 1.14
N GLU A 59 0.52 9.78 1.53
CA GLU A 59 1.85 9.24 1.20
C GLU A 59 2.48 8.68 2.49
N HIS A 60 2.87 7.40 2.48
CA HIS A 60 3.48 6.77 3.64
C HIS A 60 4.64 5.85 3.25
N PRO A 61 5.82 5.95 3.90
CA PRO A 61 6.91 5.04 3.66
C PRO A 61 6.60 3.64 4.23
N VAL A 62 6.82 2.62 3.42
CA VAL A 62 6.65 1.21 3.78
C VAL A 62 7.97 0.45 3.64
N ARG A 63 8.16 -0.57 4.47
CA ARG A 63 9.41 -1.30 4.65
C ARG A 63 9.23 -2.77 4.31
N PRO A 64 10.32 -3.48 3.97
CA PRO A 64 10.27 -4.92 3.81
C PRO A 64 9.68 -5.61 5.04
N GLY A 65 8.69 -6.49 4.82
CA GLY A 65 7.98 -7.19 5.89
C GLY A 65 6.68 -6.51 6.34
N ASP A 66 6.48 -5.23 6.01
CA ASP A 66 5.20 -4.56 6.28
C ASP A 66 4.08 -5.21 5.46
N ARG A 67 2.88 -5.22 6.03
CA ARG A 67 1.66 -5.74 5.41
C ARG A 67 0.60 -4.66 5.31
N CYS A 68 0.23 -4.31 4.10
CA CYS A 68 -0.83 -3.32 3.85
C CYS A 68 -2.17 -4.04 3.62
N PHE A 69 -3.09 -3.91 4.56
CA PHE A 69 -4.44 -4.46 4.50
C PHE A 69 -5.39 -3.43 3.92
N VAL A 70 -5.84 -3.67 2.69
CA VAL A 70 -6.62 -2.72 1.90
C VAL A 70 -8.03 -3.25 1.76
N LEU A 71 -9.01 -2.47 2.22
CA LEU A 71 -10.42 -2.83 2.03
C LEU A 71 -10.92 -2.38 0.66
N LYS A 72 -10.71 -1.11 0.34
CA LYS A 72 -11.00 -0.52 -0.97
C LYS A 72 -10.24 0.78 -1.13
N ALA A 73 -9.38 0.87 -2.15
CA ALA A 73 -8.64 2.09 -2.44
C ALA A 73 -8.02 2.06 -3.83
N ARG A 74 -7.60 3.24 -4.29
CA ARG A 74 -6.59 3.36 -5.34
C ARG A 74 -5.24 3.44 -4.66
N ILE A 75 -4.29 2.64 -5.13
CA ILE A 75 -2.93 2.56 -4.56
C ILE A 75 -1.91 2.62 -5.68
N LYS A 76 -0.77 3.22 -5.36
CA LYS A 76 0.43 3.25 -6.18
C LYS A 76 1.65 3.15 -5.27
N PHE A 77 2.67 2.41 -5.68
CA PHE A 77 3.95 2.37 -4.98
C PHE A 77 5.02 3.09 -5.79
N LYS A 78 5.76 3.98 -5.14
CA LYS A 78 6.97 4.60 -5.69
C LYS A 78 8.18 3.93 -5.05
N LYS A 79 9.14 3.47 -5.85
CA LYS A 79 10.43 3.03 -5.31
C LYS A 79 11.09 4.21 -4.61
N SER A 80 11.49 4.01 -3.35
CA SER A 80 12.36 4.98 -2.70
C SER A 80 13.71 4.93 -3.42
N MET A 81 14.11 6.01 -4.10
CA MET A 81 15.45 6.07 -4.69
C MET A 81 16.47 5.99 -3.55
N SER A 82 17.07 4.82 -3.33
CA SER A 82 18.40 4.76 -2.71
C SER A 82 19.34 5.50 -3.65
N ARG A 83 19.82 6.66 -3.21
CA ARG A 83 21.06 7.23 -3.73
C ARG A 83 22.23 6.37 -3.33
#